data_AF-A0A952XLM9-F1
#
_entry.id   AF-A0A952XLM9-F1
#
_cell.length_a   1.000
_cell.length_b   1.000
_cell.length_c   1.000
_cell.angle_alpha   90.00
_cell.angle_beta   90.00
_cell.angle_gamma   90.00
#
_symmetry.space_group_name_H-M   'P 1'
#
loop_
_entity.id
_entity.type
_entity.pdbx_description
1 polymer ?
#
loop_
_entity_poly.entity_id
_entity_poly.type
_entity_poly.pdbx_seq_one_letter_code
_entity_poly.pdbx_strand_id
1 'polypeptide(L)'
;MPDIAKLDADGMLLAVETVTVDQHRTDPQAGTVALPDGHDMRQRLKGYRWDFRRHCFLPLTTEPIDVAERDTPDLVEALVQAIEHLEQALNVPLPKRSQRALRSYRRIVPRRTDGDEIKASGDTE
;
A
#
# COMPACT_ATOMS: atom_id res chain seq x y z
N MET A 1 -12.40 -15.53 -16.34
CA MET A 1 -11.12 -16.19 -16.61
C MET A 1 -10.08 -15.47 -15.78
N PRO A 2 -9.30 -16.17 -14.95
CA PRO A 2 -8.32 -15.55 -14.06
C PRO A 2 -7.07 -15.08 -14.82
N ASP A 3 -6.28 -14.20 -14.21
CA ASP A 3 -5.00 -13.77 -14.77
C ASP A 3 -3.79 -14.31 -13.99
N ILE A 4 -2.65 -14.36 -14.69
CA ILE A 4 -1.32 -14.58 -14.13
C ILE A 4 -0.40 -13.41 -14.46
N ALA A 5 0.56 -13.14 -13.60
CA ALA A 5 1.70 -12.29 -13.87
C ALA A 5 2.83 -13.13 -14.49
N LYS A 6 3.42 -12.64 -15.58
CA LYS A 6 4.67 -13.14 -16.16
C LYS A 6 5.83 -12.33 -15.61
N LEU A 7 6.86 -13.02 -15.14
CA LEU A 7 8.04 -12.44 -14.53
C LEU A 7 9.29 -12.68 -15.40
N ASP A 8 10.28 -11.80 -15.31
CA ASP A 8 11.62 -12.07 -15.83
C ASP A 8 12.45 -12.94 -14.85
N ALA A 9 13.72 -13.18 -15.21
CA ALA A 9 14.64 -13.97 -14.40
C ALA A 9 14.93 -13.36 -13.01
N ASP A 10 14.76 -12.05 -12.86
CA ASP A 10 14.95 -11.31 -11.61
C ASP A 10 13.64 -11.16 -10.82
N GLY A 11 12.54 -11.72 -11.32
CA GLY A 11 11.20 -11.65 -10.71
C GLY A 11 10.43 -10.36 -11.03
N MET A 12 10.87 -9.57 -12.00
CA MET A 12 10.20 -8.33 -12.44
C MET A 12 8.93 -8.65 -13.21
N LEU A 13 7.84 -7.94 -12.91
CA LEU A 13 6.59 -8.06 -13.66
C LEU A 13 6.75 -7.55 -15.10
N LEU A 14 6.61 -8.43 -16.09
CA LEU A 14 6.71 -8.10 -17.51
C LEU A 14 5.35 -8.03 -18.22
N ALA A 15 4.43 -8.93 -17.87
CA ALA A 15 3.11 -8.98 -18.49
C ALA A 15 2.06 -9.55 -17.54
N VAL A 16 0.79 -9.34 -17.88
CA VAL A 16 -0.36 -9.98 -17.22
C VAL A 16 -1.17 -10.66 -18.32
N GLU A 17 -1.42 -11.95 -18.16
CA GLU A 17 -2.12 -12.78 -19.16
C GLU A 17 -3.37 -13.40 -18.55
N THR A 18 -4.49 -13.31 -19.26
CA THR A 18 -5.71 -14.03 -18.91
C THR A 18 -5.57 -15.49 -19.36
N VAL A 19 -5.73 -16.41 -18.41
CA VAL A 19 -5.51 -17.85 -18.62
C VAL A 19 -6.76 -18.66 -18.25
N THR A 20 -6.72 -19.96 -18.54
CA THR A 20 -7.74 -20.88 -18.05
C THR A 20 -7.54 -21.16 -16.55
N VAL A 21 -8.58 -21.68 -15.90
CA VAL A 21 -8.52 -22.02 -14.46
C VAL A 21 -7.41 -23.04 -14.18
N ASP A 22 -7.22 -24.03 -15.04
CA ASP A 22 -6.17 -25.05 -14.88
C ASP A 22 -4.74 -24.47 -14.95
N GLN A 23 -4.59 -23.32 -15.61
CA GLN A 23 -3.32 -22.61 -15.77
C GLN A 23 -3.09 -21.54 -14.70
N HIS A 24 -4.10 -21.25 -13.87
CA HIS A 24 -4.03 -20.23 -12.82
C HIS A 24 -3.30 -20.77 -11.59
N ARG A 25 -1.97 -20.75 -11.66
CA ARG A 25 -1.11 -21.18 -10.55
C ARG A 25 0.18 -20.36 -10.53
N THR A 26 0.77 -20.28 -9.34
CA THR A 26 2.11 -19.71 -9.16
C THR A 26 3.15 -20.80 -9.44
N ASP A 27 4.01 -20.56 -10.42
CA ASP A 27 5.11 -21.46 -10.81
C ASP A 27 6.40 -20.63 -10.96
N PRO A 28 7.32 -20.71 -9.96
CA PRO A 28 8.60 -20.00 -10.00
C PRO A 28 9.50 -20.40 -11.16
N GLN A 29 9.45 -21.66 -11.61
CA GLN A 29 10.30 -22.12 -12.70
C GLN A 29 9.83 -21.57 -14.05
N ALA A 30 8.51 -21.44 -14.22
CA ALA A 30 7.92 -20.82 -15.40
C ALA A 30 7.90 -19.27 -15.33
N GLY A 31 8.35 -18.67 -14.23
CA GLY A 31 8.27 -17.22 -14.00
C GLY A 31 6.83 -16.72 -13.99
N THR A 32 5.91 -17.45 -13.35
CA THR A 32 4.48 -17.10 -13.32
C THR A 32 3.94 -17.00 -11.90
N VAL A 33 3.07 -16.04 -11.66
CA VAL A 33 2.38 -15.85 -10.37
C VAL A 33 0.89 -15.72 -10.61
N ALA A 34 0.08 -16.52 -9.91
CA ALA A 34 -1.37 -16.38 -9.94
C ALA A 34 -1.78 -15.06 -9.28
N LEU A 35 -2.62 -14.28 -9.96
CA LEU A 35 -3.09 -13.00 -9.43
C LEU A 35 -4.47 -13.14 -8.79
N PRO A 36 -4.77 -12.44 -7.68
CA PRO A 36 -6.09 -12.41 -7.07
C PRO A 36 -7.11 -11.72 -7.97
N ASP A 37 -8.38 -12.10 -7.93
CA ASP A 37 -9.42 -11.43 -8.74
C ASP A 37 -9.48 -9.91 -8.48
N GLY A 38 -9.68 -9.13 -9.56
CA GLY A 38 -9.83 -7.67 -9.48
C GLY A 38 -8.54 -6.86 -9.37
N HIS A 39 -7.36 -7.49 -9.50
CA HIS A 39 -6.08 -6.79 -9.58
C HIS A 39 -5.96 -5.97 -10.89
N ASP A 40 -5.26 -4.84 -10.85
CA ASP A 40 -4.91 -4.04 -12.04
C ASP A 40 -3.39 -3.91 -12.22
N MET A 41 -2.73 -5.07 -12.33
CA MET A 41 -1.28 -5.14 -12.53
C MET A 41 -0.85 -4.77 -13.95
N ARG A 42 -1.81 -4.71 -14.90
CA ARG A 42 -1.55 -4.33 -16.30
C ARG A 42 -1.05 -2.90 -16.43
N GLN A 43 -1.50 -1.98 -15.58
CA GLN A 43 -1.02 -0.60 -15.56
C GLN A 43 0.34 -0.43 -14.87
N ARG A 44 0.88 -1.49 -14.25
CA ARG A 44 2.04 -1.43 -13.35
C ARG A 44 3.21 -2.31 -13.83
N LEU A 45 3.25 -2.66 -15.12
CA LEU A 45 4.35 -3.43 -15.72
C LEU A 45 5.70 -2.77 -15.47
N LYS A 46 6.72 -3.58 -15.16
CA LYS A 46 8.08 -3.16 -14.79
C LYS A 46 8.16 -2.24 -13.57
N GLY A 47 7.04 -1.97 -12.89
CA GLY A 47 6.99 -1.18 -11.66
C GLY A 47 7.07 -2.02 -10.39
N TYR A 48 6.95 -3.34 -10.49
CA TYR A 48 6.94 -4.25 -9.36
C TYR A 48 7.84 -5.48 -9.60
N ARG A 49 8.41 -6.00 -8.52
CA ARG A 49 9.14 -7.26 -8.46
C ARG A 49 8.47 -8.20 -7.48
N TRP A 50 8.29 -9.45 -7.86
CA TRP A 50 7.80 -10.48 -6.94
C TRP A 50 8.89 -10.88 -5.94
N ASP A 51 8.58 -10.85 -4.65
CA ASP A 51 9.40 -11.40 -3.58
C ASP A 51 8.90 -12.80 -3.24
N PHE A 52 9.65 -13.82 -3.66
CA PHE A 52 9.33 -15.22 -3.40
C PHE A 52 9.37 -15.62 -1.92
N ARG A 53 10.09 -14.88 -1.05
CA ARG A 53 10.11 -15.17 0.39
C ARG A 53 8.87 -14.62 1.07
N ARG A 54 8.40 -13.46 0.65
CA ARG A 54 7.24 -12.77 1.22
C ARG A 54 5.93 -13.10 0.50
N HIS A 55 6.02 -13.77 -0.65
CA HIS A 55 4.90 -14.07 -1.54
C HIS A 55 4.08 -12.81 -1.86
N CYS A 56 4.76 -11.71 -2.19
CA CYS A 56 4.12 -10.45 -2.54
C CYS A 56 4.89 -9.66 -3.60
N PHE A 57 4.18 -8.76 -4.30
CA PHE A 57 4.81 -7.80 -5.19
C PHE A 57 5.33 -6.60 -4.40
N LEU A 58 6.61 -6.30 -4.58
CA LEU A 58 7.25 -5.11 -4.03
C LEU A 58 7.41 -4.07 -5.13
N PRO A 59 7.02 -2.80 -4.90
CA PRO A 59 7.28 -1.74 -5.86
C PRO A 59 8.78 -1.58 -6.06
N LEU A 60 9.19 -1.35 -7.31
CA LEU A 60 10.56 -1.04 -7.70
C LEU A 60 10.90 0.43 -7.47
N THR A 61 9.94 1.25 -7.04
CA THR A 61 10.18 2.67 -6.82
C THR A 61 11.29 2.83 -5.77
N THR A 62 12.33 3.57 -6.15
CA THR A 62 13.29 4.16 -5.22
C THR A 62 12.78 5.50 -4.71
N GLU A 63 11.49 5.79 -4.94
CA GLU A 63 10.87 7.02 -4.49
C GLU A 63 11.02 7.10 -2.98
N PRO A 64 11.68 8.15 -2.48
CA PRO A 64 11.85 8.29 -1.06
C PRO A 64 10.45 8.39 -0.42
N ILE A 65 10.34 7.92 0.83
CA ILE A 65 9.05 7.75 1.53
C ILE A 65 8.17 9.01 1.48
N ASP A 66 8.79 10.19 1.43
CA ASP A 66 8.15 11.50 1.26
C ASP A 66 7.33 11.65 -0.03
N VAL A 67 7.66 10.93 -1.10
CA VAL A 67 6.87 10.88 -2.34
C VAL A 67 5.71 9.89 -2.20
N ALA A 68 5.91 8.74 -1.56
CA ALA A 68 4.85 7.77 -1.28
C ALA A 68 3.80 8.32 -0.27
N GLU A 69 4.23 9.13 0.70
CA GLU A 69 3.36 9.88 1.63
C GLU A 69 2.50 10.92 0.89
N ARG A 70 2.95 11.38 -0.28
CA ARG A 70 2.24 12.33 -1.14
C ARG A 70 1.03 11.71 -1.84
N ASP A 71 1.12 10.43 -2.17
CA ASP A 71 0.08 9.71 -2.93
C ASP A 71 -1.07 9.22 -2.04
N THR A 72 -0.88 9.12 -0.71
CA THR A 72 -1.93 8.66 0.23
C THR A 72 -1.87 9.33 1.61
N PRO A 73 -1.95 10.67 1.70
CA PRO A 73 -1.88 11.39 2.98
C PRO A 73 -2.96 10.93 3.98
N ASP A 74 -4.15 10.58 3.49
CA ASP A 74 -5.26 10.13 4.35
C ASP A 74 -5.01 8.72 4.92
N LEU A 75 -4.26 7.87 4.23
CA LEU A 75 -3.89 6.53 4.74
C LEU A 75 -2.91 6.63 5.91
N VAL A 76 -1.92 7.52 5.80
CA VAL A 76 -0.95 7.79 6.86
C VAL A 76 -1.65 8.37 8.08
N GLU A 77 -2.56 9.34 7.87
CA GLU A 77 -3.36 9.92 8.94
C GLU A 77 -4.25 8.88 9.63
N ALA A 78 -4.95 8.02 8.87
CA ALA A 78 -5.77 6.95 9.42
C ALA A 78 -4.95 5.95 10.26
N LEU A 79 -3.75 5.59 9.81
CA LEU A 79 -2.84 4.71 10.55
C LEU A 79 -2.38 5.35 11.87
N VAL A 80 -2.01 6.63 11.82
CA VAL A 80 -1.62 7.41 13.01
C VAL A 80 -2.77 7.46 14.02
N GLN A 81 -3.99 7.75 13.56
CA GLN A 81 -5.18 7.77 14.41
C GLN A 81 -5.49 6.40 15.02
N ALA A 82 -5.34 5.31 14.26
CA ALA A 82 -5.53 3.96 14.76
C ALA A 82 -4.52 3.62 15.86
N ILE A 83 -3.25 4.00 15.71
CA ILE A 83 -2.21 3.79 16.72
C ILE A 83 -2.52 4.58 18.00
N GLU A 84 -2.91 5.85 17.87
CA GLU A 84 -3.33 6.69 19.01
C GLU A 84 -4.56 6.10 19.73
N HIS A 85 -5.53 5.60 18.97
CA HIS A 85 -6.72 4.95 19.52
C HIS A 85 -6.37 3.66 20.27
N LEU A 86 -5.50 2.81 19.72
CA LEU A 86 -5.08 1.57 20.37
C LEU A 86 -4.30 1.81 21.65
N GLU A 87 -3.41 2.82 21.70
CA GLU A 87 -2.73 3.22 22.94
C GLU A 87 -3.73 3.57 24.04
N GLN A 88 -4.76 4.36 23.70
CA GLN A 88 -5.81 4.78 24.64
C GLN A 88 -6.73 3.64 25.05
N ALA A 89 -7.23 2.86 24.08
CA ALA A 89 -8.18 1.78 24.31
C ALA A 89 -7.57 0.62 25.09
N LEU A 90 -6.30 0.30 24.83
CA LEU A 90 -5.60 -0.80 25.48
C LEU A 90 -4.82 -0.35 26.73
N ASN A 91 -4.71 0.97 26.97
CA ASN A 91 -3.91 1.55 28.05
C ASN A 91 -2.45 1.05 28.07
N VAL A 92 -1.90 0.76 26.89
CA VAL A 92 -0.52 0.30 26.72
C VAL A 92 0.30 1.46 26.19
N PRO A 93 1.26 1.99 26.96
CA PRO A 93 2.06 3.13 26.52
C PRO A 93 2.89 2.73 25.30
N LEU A 94 2.87 3.57 24.28
CA LEU A 94 3.69 3.36 23.09
C LEU A 94 5.19 3.45 23.44
N PRO A 95 6.06 2.72 22.71
CA PRO A 95 7.50 2.88 22.85
C PRO A 95 7.94 4.33 22.69
N LYS A 96 8.96 4.78 23.45
CA LYS A 96 9.47 6.16 23.42
C LYS A 96 9.78 6.67 21.99
N ARG A 97 10.27 5.77 21.12
CA ARG A 97 10.56 6.07 19.71
C ARG A 97 9.29 6.41 18.92
N SER A 98 8.22 5.62 19.11
CA SER A 98 6.93 5.84 18.47
C SER A 98 6.27 7.12 18.98
N GLN A 99 6.31 7.39 20.29
CA GLN A 99 5.79 8.65 20.86
C GLN A 99 6.53 9.89 20.33
N ARG A 100 7.84 9.78 20.08
CA ARG A 100 8.63 10.87 19.47
C ARG A 100 8.25 11.07 18.01
N ALA A 101 8.09 9.98 17.25
CA ALA A 101 7.66 10.05 15.85
C ALA A 101 6.27 10.67 15.71
N LEU A 102 5.30 10.21 16.52
CA LEU A 102 3.94 10.78 16.57
C LEU A 102 3.94 12.26 16.92
N ARG A 103 4.71 12.67 17.95
CA ARG A 103 4.84 14.09 18.30
C ARG A 103 5.44 14.93 17.17
N SER A 104 6.44 14.41 16.46
CA SER A 104 7.02 15.09 15.30
C SER A 104 6.02 15.22 14.16
N TYR A 105 5.28 14.15 13.85
CA TYR A 105 4.25 14.13 12.81
C TYR A 105 3.12 15.13 13.14
N ARG A 106 2.58 15.10 14.38
CA ARG A 106 1.51 16.00 14.83
C ARG A 106 1.87 17.49 14.88
N ARG A 107 3.17 17.82 14.92
CA ARG A 107 3.64 19.21 14.78
C ARG A 107 3.52 19.73 13.35
N ILE A 108 3.60 18.85 12.37
CA ILE A 108 3.54 19.17 10.94
C ILE A 108 2.10 19.02 10.44
N VAL A 109 1.43 17.96 10.87
CA VAL A 109 0.06 17.60 10.46
C VAL A 109 -0.84 17.60 11.70
N PRO A 110 -1.55 18.72 11.99
CA PRO A 110 -2.50 18.75 13.09
C PRO A 110 -3.62 17.73 12.83
N ARG A 111 -4.14 17.17 13.92
CA ARG A 111 -5.22 16.18 13.85
C ARG A 111 -6.45 16.82 13.22
N ARG A 112 -6.92 16.25 12.12
CA ARG A 112 -8.22 16.62 11.53
C ARG A 112 -9.30 16.15 12.48
N THR A 113 -10.14 17.06 12.93
CA THR A 113 -11.40 16.72 13.60
C THR A 113 -12.46 16.48 12.53
N ASP A 114 -13.36 15.52 12.75
CA ASP A 114 -14.46 15.14 11.84
C ASP A 114 -15.40 16.32 11.46
N GLY A 115 -15.18 17.52 12.01
CA GLY A 115 -15.88 18.77 11.66
C GLY A 115 -15.23 19.61 10.56
N ASP A 116 -14.03 19.29 10.08
CA ASP A 116 -13.36 20.08 9.02
C ASP A 116 -13.79 19.70 7.59
N GLU A 117 -14.40 18.52 7.40
CA GLU A 117 -14.95 18.12 6.09
C GLU A 117 -16.22 18.91 5.70
N ILE A 118 -16.95 19.46 6.68
CA ILE A 118 -18.21 20.17 6.42
C ILE A 118 -17.98 21.59 5.88
N LYS A 119 -16.78 22.17 6.02
CA LYS A 119 -16.49 23.54 5.55
C LYS A 119 -15.91 23.63 4.15
N ALA A 120 -15.46 22.52 3.56
CA ALA A 120 -14.85 22.54 2.22
C ALA A 120 -15.87 22.42 1.06
N SER A 121 -17.16 22.20 1.37
CA SER A 121 -18.22 22.02 0.35
C SER A 121 -19.31 23.08 0.40
N GLY A 122 -19.12 24.17 1.14
CA GLY A 122 -20.13 25.22 1.31
C GLY A 122 -19.57 26.59 1.00
N ASP A 123 -19.23 26.85 -0.26
CA ASP A 123 -19.20 28.20 -0.83
C ASP A 123 -19.22 28.06 -2.37
N THR A 124 -20.40 27.80 -2.91
CA THR A 124 -20.75 28.23 -4.27
C THR A 124 -22.24 28.58 -4.29
N GLU A 125 -22.45 29.90 -4.33
CA GLU A 125 -23.69 30.66 -4.63
C GLU A 125 -24.80 30.76 -3.58
#